data_AF-A0A258JRM5-F1
#
_entry.id   AF-A0A258JRM5-F1
#
_cell.length_a   1.000
_cell.length_b   1.000
_cell.length_c   1.000
_cell.angle_alpha   90.00
_cell.angle_beta   90.00
_cell.angle_gamma   90.00
#
_symmetry.space_group_name_H-M   'P 1'
#
loop_
_entity.id
_entity.type
_entity.pdbx_description
1 polymer ?
#
loop_
_entity_poly.entity_id
_entity_poly.type
_entity_poly.pdbx_seq_one_letter_code
_entity_poly.pdbx_strand_id
1 'polypeptide(L)' 'ADVPVTQVLFADTYDRLGPFGAKSMSESPFNPVAAALANAVRDATGVRLTATPFTADTVHRALVAARRADRPLSSAT' A
#
# COMPACT_ATOMS: atom_id res chain seq x y z
N ALA A 1 8.89 10.10 -14.00
CA ALA A 1 7.88 10.90 -13.29
C ALA A 1 7.41 10.06 -12.12
N ASP A 2 7.43 10.61 -10.90
CA ASP A 2 7.31 9.82 -9.66
C ASP A 2 5.88 9.80 -9.08
N VAL A 3 4.99 10.67 -9.58
CA VAL A 3 3.59 10.73 -9.18
C VAL A 3 2.75 9.86 -10.13
N PRO A 4 1.95 8.90 -9.62
CA PRO A 4 1.13 8.04 -10.46
C PRO A 4 -0.07 8.79 -11.03
N VAL A 5 -0.64 8.25 -12.12
CA VAL A 5 -1.95 8.69 -12.61
C VAL A 5 -2.98 8.50 -11.51
N THR A 6 -3.68 9.59 -11.17
CA THR A 6 -4.69 9.59 -10.10
C THR A 6 -6.08 9.78 -10.70
N GLN A 7 -6.96 8.82 -10.46
CA GLN A 7 -8.39 8.96 -10.75
C GLN A 7 -9.12 9.43 -9.48
N VAL A 8 -9.91 10.50 -9.61
CA VAL A 8 -10.71 11.04 -8.51
C VAL A 8 -12.14 10.55 -8.63
N LEU A 9 -12.66 9.93 -7.57
CA LEU A 9 -14.02 9.45 -7.47
C LEU A 9 -14.72 10.16 -6.30
N PHE A 10 -15.92 10.68 -6.53
CA PHE A 10 -16.75 11.30 -5.49
C PHE A 10 -17.73 10.29 -4.93
N ALA A 11 -17.79 10.19 -3.60
CA ALA A 11 -18.82 9.40 -2.94
C ALA A 11 -20.14 10.18 -2.94
N ASP A 12 -21.24 9.51 -3.33
CA ASP A 12 -22.58 10.09 -3.33
C ASP A 12 -23.16 10.13 -1.90
N THR A 13 -22.62 11.03 -1.07
CA THR A 13 -23.02 11.20 0.32
C THR A 13 -22.89 12.66 0.74
N TYR A 14 -23.72 13.09 1.70
CA TYR A 14 -23.73 14.47 2.21
C TYR A 14 -23.64 14.51 3.75
N ASP A 15 -23.09 15.58 4.32
CA ASP A 15 -23.10 15.84 5.77
C ASP A 15 -24.27 16.75 6.14
N ARG A 16 -25.07 16.38 7.14
CA ARG A 16 -26.20 17.21 7.59
C ARG A 16 -25.76 18.50 8.26
N LEU A 17 -24.56 18.53 8.85
CA LEU A 17 -24.03 19.68 9.59
C LEU A 17 -23.15 20.57 8.71
N GLY A 18 -22.66 20.04 7.59
CA GLY A 18 -21.79 20.76 6.67
C GLY A 18 -22.55 21.80 5.84
N PRO A 19 -21.97 22.99 5.58
CA PRO A 19 -22.58 23.96 4.68
C PRO A 19 -22.76 23.31 3.30
N PHE A 20 -23.97 23.41 2.75
CA PHE A 20 -24.34 22.81 1.48
C PHE A 20 -24.08 21.29 1.38
N GLY A 21 -24.03 20.57 2.52
CA GLY A 21 -23.78 19.13 2.55
C GLY A 21 -22.30 18.72 2.56
N ALA A 22 -21.37 19.67 2.67
CA ALA A 22 -19.93 19.43 2.58
C ALA A 22 -19.37 18.58 3.72
N LYS A 23 -18.36 17.76 3.42
CA LYS A 23 -17.55 17.00 4.40
C LYS A 23 -16.11 17.50 4.42
N SER A 24 -15.43 17.34 5.56
CA SER A 24 -13.98 17.49 5.59
C SER A 24 -13.32 16.42 4.71
N MET A 25 -12.32 16.82 3.92
CA MET A 25 -11.67 15.95 2.93
C MET A 25 -10.13 16.06 2.91
N SER A 26 -9.50 16.74 3.87
CA SER A 26 -8.03 16.93 3.84
C SER A 26 -7.26 15.62 4.02
N GLU A 27 -7.59 14.84 5.05
CA GLU A 27 -6.85 13.62 5.41
C GLU A 27 -7.38 12.36 4.72
N SER A 28 -8.66 12.36 4.35
CA SER A 28 -9.35 11.22 3.74
C SER A 28 -8.66 10.64 2.49
N PRO A 29 -8.16 11.44 1.53
CA PRO A 29 -7.45 10.89 0.37
C PRO A 29 -6.00 10.48 0.69
N PHE A 30 -5.42 10.97 1.78
CA PHE A 30 -4.02 10.71 2.15
C PHE A 30 -3.87 9.44 3.01
N ASN A 31 -4.65 9.32 4.08
CA ASN A 31 -4.57 8.22 5.05
C ASN A 31 -4.57 6.80 4.42
N PRO A 32 -5.40 6.48 3.41
CA PRO A 32 -5.44 5.13 2.85
C PRO A 32 -4.25 4.80 1.93
N VAL A 33 -3.46 5.78 1.48
CA VAL A 33 -2.43 5.58 0.45
C VAL A 33 -1.38 4.55 0.86
N ALA A 34 -0.82 4.66 2.07
CA ALA A 34 0.20 3.72 2.54
C ALA A 34 -0.34 2.29 2.65
N ALA A 35 -1.55 2.12 3.17
CA ALA A 35 -2.19 0.81 3.30
C ALA A 35 -2.50 0.20 1.92
N ALA A 36 -3.02 0.99 0.98
CA ALA A 36 -3.29 0.57 -0.39
C ALA A 36 -2.00 0.12 -1.10
N LEU A 37 -0.91 0.89 -0.98
CA LEU A 37 0.38 0.54 -1.56
C LEU A 37 0.96 -0.74 -0.95
N ALA A 38 0.87 -0.92 0.38
CA ALA A 38 1.32 -2.14 1.04
C ALA A 38 0.54 -3.38 0.56
N ASN A 39 -0.78 -3.22 0.36
CA ASN A 39 -1.62 -4.29 -0.17
C ASN A 39 -1.27 -4.61 -1.62
N ALA A 40 -1.01 -3.60 -2.47
CA ALA A 40 -0.59 -3.81 -3.85
C ALA A 40 0.76 -4.54 -3.95
N VAL A 41 1.73 -4.21 -3.09
CA VAL A 41 3.01 -4.95 -3.02
C VAL A 41 2.78 -6.40 -2.64
N ARG A 42 1.93 -6.67 -1.64
CA ARG A 42 1.58 -8.04 -1.24
C ARG A 42 0.90 -8.80 -2.36
N ASP A 43 -0.05 -8.18 -3.04
CA ASP A 43 -0.76 -8.78 -4.18
C ASP A 43 0.21 -9.16 -5.30
N ALA A 44 1.13 -8.26 -5.67
CA ALA A 44 2.08 -8.47 -6.74
C ALA A 44 3.20 -9.49 -6.42
N THR A 45 3.52 -9.71 -5.14
CA THR A 45 4.76 -10.42 -4.75
C THR A 45 4.59 -11.52 -3.72
N GLY A 46 3.44 -11.60 -3.06
CA GLY A 46 3.21 -12.43 -1.87
C GLY A 46 3.82 -11.87 -0.58
N VAL A 47 4.70 -10.86 -0.64
CA VAL A 47 5.40 -10.31 0.53
C VAL A 47 4.54 -9.26 1.25
N ARG A 48 4.35 -9.43 2.57
CA ARG A 48 3.60 -8.46 3.39
C ARG A 48 4.54 -7.47 4.09
N LEU A 49 4.56 -6.23 3.60
CA LEU A 49 5.19 -5.11 4.29
C LEU A 49 4.21 -4.45 5.28
N THR A 50 4.65 -4.15 6.50
CA THR A 50 3.81 -3.57 7.57
C THR A 50 4.39 -2.28 8.15
N ALA A 51 5.55 -1.83 7.66
CA ALA A 51 6.21 -0.62 8.12
C ALA A 51 6.72 0.20 6.92
N THR A 52 6.39 1.49 6.92
CA THR A 52 6.93 2.47 5.98
C THR A 52 8.32 2.94 6.41
N PRO A 53 9.16 3.45 5.48
CA PRO A 53 8.89 3.68 4.06
C PRO A 53 9.11 2.43 3.17
N PHE A 54 8.32 2.30 2.10
CA PHE A 54 8.46 1.23 1.09
C PHE A 54 9.48 1.60 0.00
N THR A 55 10.71 1.86 0.41
CA THR A 55 11.80 2.15 -0.53
C THR A 55 12.17 0.92 -1.36
N ALA A 56 12.78 1.13 -2.53
CA ALA A 56 13.22 0.04 -3.41
C ALA A 56 14.13 -0.98 -2.68
N ASP A 57 15.04 -0.51 -1.82
CA ASP A 57 15.93 -1.37 -1.03
C ASP A 57 15.16 -2.21 0.01
N THR A 58 14.18 -1.63 0.72
CA THR A 58 13.32 -2.37 1.65
C THR A 58 12.52 -3.45 0.93
N VAL A 59 11.93 -3.12 -0.22
CA VAL A 59 11.18 -4.08 -1.05
C VAL A 59 12.11 -5.19 -1.55
N HIS A 60 13.29 -4.82 -2.08
CA HIS A 60 14.26 -5.79 -2.60
C HIS A 60 14.72 -6.78 -1.54
N ARG A 61 15.11 -6.30 -0.35
CA ARG A 61 15.53 -7.18 0.77
C ARG A 61 14.42 -8.14 1.18
N ALA A 62 13.18 -7.67 1.24
CA ALA A 62 12.04 -8.51 1.59
C ALA A 62 11.78 -9.62 0.55
N LEU A 63 11.91 -9.30 -0.74
CA LEU A 63 11.81 -10.28 -1.83
C LEU A 63 12.93 -11.33 -1.77
N VAL A 64 14.17 -10.92 -1.52
CA VAL A 64 15.31 -11.83 -1.40
C VAL A 64 15.14 -12.76 -0.20
N ALA A 65 14.70 -12.22 0.94
CA ALA A 65 14.43 -13.02 2.13
C ALA A 65 13.34 -14.07 1.89
N ALA A 66 12.23 -13.67 1.26
CA ALA A 66 11.13 -14.58 0.91
C ALA A 66 11.60 -15.71 -0.03
N ARG A 67 12.38 -15.40 -1.08
CA ARG A 67 12.94 -16.41 -1.99
C ARG A 67 13.90 -17.40 -1.32
N ARG A 68 14.65 -16.96 -0.30
CA ARG A 68 15.54 -17.85 0.46
C ARG A 68 14.76 -18.80 1.35
N ALA A 69 13.68 -18.32 1.97
CA ALA A 69 12.80 -19.16 2.79
C ALA A 69 12.09 -20.25 1.98
N ASP A 70 11.83 -19.99 0.69
CA ASP A 70 11.18 -20.93 -0.23
C ASP A 70 12.14 -21.98 -0.83
N ARG A 71 13.46 -21.82 -0.63
CA ARG A 71 14.44 -22.81 -1.13
C ARG A 71 14.43 -24.03 -0.19
N PRO A 72 14.23 -25.25 -0.71
CA PRO A 72 14.28 -26.45 0.12
C PRO A 72 15.65 -26.54 0.81
N LEU A 73 15.65 -26.88 2.10
CA LEU A 73 16.86 -27.18 2.83
C LEU A 73 17.55 -28.34 2.10
N SER A 74 18.63 -28.06 1.38
CA SER A 74 19.45 -29.10 0.78
C SER A 74 19.87 -30.04 1.90
N SER A 75 19.47 -31.31 1.79
CA SER A 75 19.86 -32.35 2.74
C SER A 75 21.39 -32.38 2.82
N ALA A 76 21.94 -31.89 3.93
CA ALA A 76 23.33 -32.12 4.26
C ALA A 76 23.48 -33.63 4.48
N THR A 77 24.08 -34.31 3.49
CA THR A 77 24.60 -35.67 3.60
C THR A 77 26.11 -35.58 3.73
#